data_AF-A0A1M6N918-F1
#
_entry.id   AF-A0A1M6N918-F1
#
_cell.length_a   1.000
_cell.length_b   1.000
_cell.length_c   1.000
_cell.angle_alpha   90.00
_cell.angle_beta   90.00
_cell.angle_gamma   90.00
#
_symmetry.space_group_name_H-M   'P 1'
#
loop_
_entity.id
_entity.type
_entity.pdbx_description
1 polymer ?
#
loop_
_entity_poly.entity_id
_entity_poly.type
_entity_poly.pdbx_seq_one_letter_code
_entity_poly.pdbx_strand_id
1 'polypeptide(L)' 'MHLIWYNTTTAQYEYGSKTSFRALKTASTDPSSLSILMEFTSDKEHLAYKVIEELNVAKTEFVIRK' A
#
# COMPACT_ATOMS: atom_id res chain seq x y z
N MET A 1 -13.06 -7.45 -1.91
CA MET A 1 -12.48 -6.09 -1.80
C MET A 1 -11.02 -6.21 -1.45
N HIS A 2 -10.15 -5.69 -2.31
CA HIS A 2 -8.71 -5.62 -2.09
C HIS A 2 -8.27 -4.18 -1.91
N LEU A 3 -7.13 -3.99 -1.27
CA LEU A 3 -6.60 -2.69 -0.88
C LEU A 3 -5.14 -2.60 -1.33
N ILE A 4 -4.72 -1.39 -1.70
CA ILE A 4 -3.33 -0.98 -1.61
C ILE A 4 -3.21 -0.08 -0.39
N TRP A 5 -2.23 -0.33 0.46
CA TRP A 5 -1.90 0.54 1.59
C TRP A 5 -0.41 0.85 1.62
N TYR A 6 -0.07 1.98 2.22
CA TYR A 6 1.29 2.33 2.58
C TYR A 6 1.51 2.05 4.06
N ASN A 7 2.66 1.46 4.37
CA ASN A 7 3.15 1.27 5.72
C ASN A 7 4.34 2.20 5.95
N THR A 8 4.18 3.21 6.80
CA THR A 8 5.24 4.18 7.09
C THR A 8 6.38 3.58 7.91
N THR A 9 6.14 2.49 8.64
CA THR A 9 7.17 1.80 9.44
C THR A 9 8.13 1.03 8.54
N THR A 10 7.62 0.31 7.54
CA THR A 10 8.46 -0.41 6.55
C THR A 10 8.82 0.46 5.33
N ALA A 11 8.17 1.61 5.19
CA ALA A 11 8.27 2.51 4.04
C ALA A 11 7.92 1.83 2.70
N GLN A 12 6.98 0.90 2.73
CA GLN A 12 6.56 0.09 1.58
C GLN A 12 5.07 0.19 1.28
N TYR A 13 4.74 0.00 0.00
CA TYR A 13 3.37 -0.22 -0.46
C TYR A 13 3.09 -1.71 -0.52
N GLU A 14 1.92 -2.11 -0.05
CA GLU A 14 1.49 -3.50 0.03
C GLU A 14 0.09 -3.65 -0.60
N TYR A 15 -0.20 -4.87 -1.07
CA TYR A 15 -1.49 -5.24 -1.65
C TYR A 15 -2.07 -6.46 -0.94
N GLY A 16 -3.39 -6.48 -0.75
CA GLY A 16 -4.07 -7.64 -0.19
C GLY A 16 -5.54 -7.39 0.09
N SER A 17 -6.20 -8.34 0.74
CA SER A 17 -7.61 -8.22 1.05
C SER A 17 -7.87 -7.23 2.20
N LYS A 18 -9.08 -6.67 2.26
CA LYS A 18 -9.53 -5.87 3.41
C LYS A 18 -9.42 -6.62 4.75
N THR A 19 -9.60 -7.94 4.73
CA THR A 19 -9.44 -8.79 5.92
C THR A 19 -7.97 -8.88 6.35
N SER A 20 -7.06 -9.06 5.39
CA SER A 20 -5.61 -9.05 5.61
C SER A 20 -5.16 -7.74 6.25
N PHE A 21 -5.61 -6.61 5.70
CA PHE A 21 -5.29 -5.29 6.23
C PHE A 21 -5.81 -5.09 7.65
N ARG A 22 -7.04 -5.53 7.94
CA ARG A 22 -7.60 -5.44 9.31
C ARG A 22 -6.82 -6.28 10.30
N ALA A 23 -6.44 -7.50 9.93
CA ALA A 23 -5.60 -8.36 10.77
C ALA A 23 -4.24 -7.72 11.05
N LEU A 24 -3.58 -7.20 10.02
CA LEU A 24 -2.32 -6.46 10.15
C LEU A 24 -2.47 -5.24 11.08
N LYS A 25 -3.52 -4.43 10.88
CA LYS A 25 -3.78 -3.23 11.69
C LYS A 25 -4.02 -3.55 13.16
N THR A 26 -4.72 -4.65 13.46
CA THR A 26 -4.94 -5.12 14.84
C THR A 26 -3.67 -5.67 15.47
N ALA A 27 -2.81 -6.33 14.69
CA ALA A 27 -1.55 -6.89 15.17
C ALA A 27 -0.40 -5.86 15.26
N SER A 28 -0.54 -4.71 14.59
CA SER A 28 0.49 -3.66 14.56
C SER A 28 0.62 -2.96 15.91
N THR A 29 1.86 -2.74 16.35
CA THR A 29 2.19 -1.91 17.50
C THR A 29 1.91 -0.42 17.26
N ASP A 30 1.94 0.00 15.98
CA ASP A 30 1.53 1.33 15.53
C ASP A 30 0.53 1.21 14.38
N PRO A 31 -0.78 1.15 14.67
CA PRO A 31 -1.82 1.09 13.65
C PRO A 31 -1.96 2.37 12.81
N SER A 32 -1.37 3.49 13.26
CA SER A 32 -1.44 4.78 12.56
C SER A 32 -0.46 4.86 11.39
N SER A 33 0.56 4.00 11.40
CA SER A 33 1.52 3.83 10.29
C SER A 33 0.90 3.29 8.99
N LEU A 34 -0.31 2.71 9.07
CA LEU A 34 -0.99 2.06 7.96
C LEU A 34 -2.04 2.97 7.33
N SER A 35 -1.79 3.38 6.09
CA SER A 35 -2.67 4.28 5.33
C SER A 35 -3.18 3.62 4.05
N ILE A 36 -4.51 3.49 3.92
CA ILE A 36 -5.13 2.97 2.69
C ILE A 36 -5.01 4.02 1.58
N LEU A 37 -4.58 3.60 0.39
CA LEU A 37 -4.44 4.46 -0.78
C LEU A 37 -5.55 4.20 -1.80
N MET A 38 -5.90 2.93 -2.00
CA MET A 38 -6.82 2.53 -3.05
C MET A 38 -7.60 1.29 -2.65
N GLU A 39 -8.85 1.21 -3.13
CA GLU A 39 -9.74 0.08 -2.93
C GLU A 39 -10.20 -0.49 -4.28
N PHE A 40 -10.16 -1.81 -4.39
CA PHE A 40 -10.59 -2.58 -5.55
C PHE A 40 -11.79 -3.43 -5.19
N THR A 41 -12.82 -3.40 -6.04
CA THR A 41 -14.05 -4.17 -5.86
C THR A 41 -13.83 -5.66 -6.07
N SER A 42 -12.95 -6.04 -7.00
CA SER A 42 -12.51 -7.42 -7.26
C SER A 42 -11.01 -7.58 -7.04
N ASP A 43 -10.52 -8.82 -7.04
CA ASP A 43 -9.09 -9.07 -7.12
C ASP A 43 -8.55 -8.56 -8.46
N LYS A 44 -7.63 -7.61 -8.40
CA LYS A 44 -7.00 -6.95 -9.55
C LYS A 44 -5.49 -6.85 -9.32
N GLU A 45 -4.90 -7.92 -8.80
CA GLU A 45 -3.48 -8.01 -8.42
C GLU A 45 -2.52 -7.41 -9.47
N HIS A 46 -2.69 -7.73 -10.75
CA HIS A 46 -1.86 -7.20 -11.84
C HIS A 46 -1.95 -5.67 -11.97
N LEU A 47 -3.14 -5.10 -11.81
CA LEU A 47 -3.32 -3.65 -11.83
C LEU A 47 -2.77 -3.02 -10.54
N ALA A 48 -2.93 -3.69 -9.40
CA ALA A 48 -2.43 -3.21 -8.14
C ALA A 48 -0.90 -3.14 -8.10
N TYR A 49 -0.21 -4.15 -8.63
CA TYR A 49 1.25 -4.12 -8.76
C TYR A 49 1.72 -3.01 -9.70
N LYS A 50 1.06 -2.79 -10.84
CA LYS A 50 1.37 -1.64 -11.71
C LYS A 50 1.24 -0.31 -10.97
N VAL A 51 0.17 -0.12 -10.19
CA VAL A 51 -0.01 1.09 -9.37
C VAL A 51 1.11 1.23 -8.34
N ILE A 52 1.52 0.14 -7.68
CA ILE A 52 2.62 0.14 -6.72
C ILE A 52 3.96 0.47 -7.39
N GLU A 53 4.24 -0.07 -8.58
CA GLU A 53 5.42 0.25 -9.38
C GLU A 53 5.47 1.74 -9.70
N GLU A 54 4.39 2.31 -10.24
CA GLU A 54 4.29 3.73 -10.57
C GLU A 54 4.46 4.62 -9.32
N LEU A 55 3.89 4.23 -8.17
CA LEU A 55 4.07 4.95 -6.90
C LEU A 55 5.53 4.94 -6.42
N ASN A 56 6.26 3.85 -6.69
CA ASN A 56 7.69 3.75 -6.38
C ASN A 56 8.55 4.56 -7.36
N VAL A 57 8.19 4.60 -8.65
CA VAL A 57 8.85 5.45 -9.65
C VAL A 57 8.68 6.93 -9.28
N ALA A 58 7.45 7.37 -8.98
CA ALA A 58 7.17 8.74 -8.54
C ALA A 58 7.97 9.14 -7.28
N LYS A 59 8.14 8.20 -6.33
CA LYS A 59 9.01 8.40 -5.15
C LYS A 59 10.46 8.62 -5.53
N THR A 60 10.96 7.89 -6.53
CA THR A 60 12.35 7.97 -6.99
C THR A 60 12.62 9.27 -7.76
N GLU A 61 11.71 9.68 -8.64
CA GLU A 61 11.84 10.94 -9.37
C GLU A 61 11.81 12.17 -8.45
N PHE A 62 11.04 12.12 -7.36
CA PHE A 62 11.01 13.20 -6.37
C PHE A 62 12.32 13.34 -5.59
N VAL A 63 13.09 12.25 -5.43
CA VAL A 63 14.41 12.29 -4.80
C VAL A 63 15.47 12.88 -5.75
N ILE A 64 15.37 12.64 -7.05
CA ILE A 64 16.35 13.13 -8.04
C ILE A 64 16.22 14.65 -8.30
N ARG A 65 15.04 15.23 -8.07
CA ARG A 65 14.77 16.66 -8.32
C ARG A 65 15.01 17.58 -7.09
N LYS A 66 15.62 17.08 -6.02
CA LYS A 66 16.04 17.86 -4.85
C LYS A 66 17.54 18.07 -4.85
#